data_AF-A0A396I7T6-F1
#
_entry.id   AF-A0A396I7T6-F1
#
_cell.length_a   1.000
_cell.length_b   1.000
_cell.length_c   1.000
_cell.angle_alpha   90.00
_cell.angle_beta   90.00
_cell.angle_gamma   90.00
#
_symmetry.space_group_name_H-M   'P 1'
#
loop_
_entity.id
_entity.type
_entity.pdbx_description
1 polymer ?
#
loop_
_entity_poly.entity_id
_entity_poly.type
_entity_poly.pdbx_seq_one_letter_code
_entity_poly.pdbx_strand_id
1 'polypeptide(L)'
;MTFEVSVLDWFAKLWEIEKDQYWGYVTTGGTEGNLHAILVAREQFPDGILYTSQDSHYSIFKIARMYRMQCVKVGSLLSGEIDCVELEASLLSHKDKPAIINLNIGTTLKGGIDDLDLVIQTLDKCGFTRDQFYIHCDGALFGIMLPFIQQVQRIIYVKRIMYLRGLCTREDDVP
;
A
#
# COMPACT_ATOMS: atom_id res chain seq x y z
N MET A 1 2.49 -26.83 -5.12
CA MET A 1 1.52 -25.71 -5.22
C MET A 1 0.47 -25.70 -4.11
N THR A 2 0.05 -26.83 -3.52
CA THR A 2 -0.98 -26.85 -2.45
C THR A 2 -0.56 -26.15 -1.15
N PHE A 3 0.71 -26.23 -0.78
CA PHE A 3 1.22 -25.60 0.45
C PHE A 3 1.18 -24.07 0.39
N GLU A 4 1.67 -23.48 -0.70
CA GLU A 4 1.69 -22.02 -0.88
C GLU A 4 0.28 -21.43 -0.80
N VAL A 5 -0.67 -21.98 -1.55
CA VAL A 5 -2.08 -21.56 -1.51
C VAL A 5 -2.67 -21.67 -0.10
N SER A 6 -2.27 -22.69 0.69
CA SER A 6 -2.74 -22.84 2.07
C SER A 6 -2.19 -21.75 3.00
N VAL A 7 -0.96 -21.28 2.77
CA VAL A 7 -0.38 -20.14 3.50
C VAL A 7 -1.16 -18.86 3.17
N LEU A 8 -1.49 -18.64 1.89
CA LEU A 8 -2.29 -17.49 1.47
C LEU A 8 -3.70 -17.54 2.08
N ASP A 9 -4.35 -18.70 2.04
CA ASP A 9 -5.66 -18.94 2.67
C ASP A 9 -5.65 -18.66 4.18
N TRP A 10 -4.56 -19.02 4.88
CA TRP A 10 -4.43 -18.79 6.32
C TRP A 10 -4.37 -17.29 6.62
N PHE A 11 -3.61 -16.56 5.83
CA PHE A 11 -3.45 -15.12 5.97
C PHE A 11 -4.68 -14.32 5.55
N ALA A 12 -5.33 -14.71 4.45
CA ALA A 12 -6.60 -14.13 4.04
C ALA A 12 -7.65 -14.25 5.14
N LYS A 13 -7.74 -15.40 5.82
CA LYS A 13 -8.60 -15.58 7.00
C LYS A 13 -8.20 -14.67 8.16
N LEU A 14 -6.90 -14.56 8.44
CA LEU A 14 -6.39 -13.71 9.50
C LEU A 14 -6.76 -12.23 9.29
N TRP A 15 -6.87 -11.81 8.04
CA TRP A 15 -7.22 -10.45 7.62
C TRP A 15 -8.70 -10.30 7.20
N GLU A 16 -9.53 -11.30 7.48
CA GLU A 16 -10.97 -11.31 7.19
C GLU A 16 -11.31 -11.07 5.69
N ILE A 17 -10.47 -11.55 4.77
CA ILE A 17 -10.69 -11.50 3.32
C ILE A 17 -11.41 -12.76 2.84
N GLU A 18 -12.43 -12.58 1.99
CA GLU A 18 -13.14 -13.69 1.34
C GLU A 18 -12.25 -14.39 0.28
N LYS A 19 -12.45 -15.71 0.12
CA LYS A 19 -11.56 -16.59 -0.66
C LYS A 19 -11.42 -16.24 -2.14
N ASP A 20 -12.38 -15.53 -2.70
CA ASP A 20 -12.45 -15.11 -4.09
C ASP A 20 -12.07 -13.64 -4.31
N GLN A 21 -11.73 -12.92 -3.23
CA GLN A 21 -11.42 -11.49 -3.23
C GLN A 21 -9.91 -11.22 -3.08
N TYR A 22 -9.05 -12.24 -3.15
CA TYR A 22 -7.60 -12.10 -3.07
C TYR A 22 -6.85 -12.91 -4.15
N TRP A 23 -5.65 -12.45 -4.50
CA TRP A 23 -4.66 -13.20 -5.28
C TRP A 23 -3.27 -12.90 -4.75
N GLY A 24 -2.31 -13.81 -4.98
CA GLY A 24 -0.90 -13.56 -4.77
C GLY A 24 -0.04 -14.79 -4.60
N TYR A 25 1.15 -14.62 -4.04
CA TYR A 25 2.16 -15.66 -3.89
C TYR A 25 3.01 -15.42 -2.65
N VAL A 26 4.03 -16.25 -2.39
CA VAL A 26 4.98 -16.02 -1.29
C VAL A 26 6.28 -15.46 -1.84
N THR A 27 6.63 -14.23 -1.43
CA THR A 27 7.88 -13.58 -1.81
C THR A 27 9.06 -13.98 -0.93
N THR A 28 10.27 -13.74 -1.45
CA THR A 28 11.53 -13.91 -0.71
C THR A 28 11.69 -12.89 0.43
N GLY A 29 11.02 -11.74 0.35
CA GLY A 29 11.02 -10.70 1.39
C GLY A 29 10.13 -9.51 1.07
N GLY A 30 10.04 -8.57 2.01
CA GLY A 30 9.19 -7.37 1.88
C GLY A 30 9.57 -6.47 0.70
N THR A 31 10.86 -6.41 0.34
CA THR A 31 11.31 -5.64 -0.84
C THR A 31 10.74 -6.18 -2.14
N GLU A 32 10.69 -7.50 -2.32
CA GLU A 32 10.08 -8.09 -3.51
C GLU A 32 8.57 -7.82 -3.54
N GLY A 33 7.91 -7.88 -2.38
CA GLY A 33 6.50 -7.53 -2.26
C GLY A 33 6.23 -6.08 -2.68
N ASN A 34 6.99 -5.13 -2.14
CA ASN A 34 6.91 -3.72 -2.50
C ASN A 34 7.22 -3.51 -4.00
N LEU A 35 8.22 -4.22 -4.53
CA LEU A 35 8.62 -4.10 -5.94
C LEU A 35 7.50 -4.51 -6.87
N HIS A 36 6.78 -5.57 -6.54
CA HIS A 36 5.66 -6.05 -7.34
C HIS A 36 4.40 -5.21 -7.16
N ALA A 37 4.09 -4.77 -5.94
CA ALA A 37 2.93 -3.91 -5.67
C ALA A 37 3.01 -2.60 -6.45
N ILE A 38 4.17 -1.94 -6.42
CA ILE A 38 4.40 -0.69 -7.13
C ILE A 38 4.50 -0.91 -8.65
N LEU A 39 4.96 -2.08 -9.09
CA LEU A 39 4.93 -2.42 -10.53
C LEU A 39 3.50 -2.44 -11.04
N VAL A 40 2.60 -3.17 -10.39
CA VAL A 40 1.21 -3.26 -10.82
C VAL A 40 0.49 -1.92 -10.73
N ALA A 41 0.76 -1.14 -9.68
CA ALA A 41 0.24 0.22 -9.60
C ALA A 41 0.71 1.08 -10.79
N ARG A 42 1.98 0.96 -11.19
CA ARG A 42 2.53 1.67 -12.35
C ARG A 42 1.97 1.18 -13.68
N GLU A 43 1.77 -0.13 -13.86
CA GLU A 43 1.16 -0.65 -15.10
C GLU A 43 -0.30 -0.22 -15.22
N GLN A 44 -1.03 -0.13 -14.09
CA GLN A 44 -2.38 0.43 -14.06
C GLN A 44 -2.39 1.95 -14.28
N PHE A 45 -1.38 2.66 -13.76
CA PHE A 45 -1.25 4.12 -13.84
C PHE A 45 0.13 4.54 -14.36
N PRO A 46 0.38 4.46 -15.69
CA PRO A 46 1.70 4.74 -16.26
C PRO A 46 2.26 6.13 -15.98
N ASP A 47 1.36 7.13 -15.89
CA ASP A 47 1.68 8.53 -15.56
C ASP A 47 1.45 8.87 -14.07
N GLY A 48 1.16 7.87 -13.25
CA GLY A 48 0.86 8.04 -11.83
C GLY A 48 2.06 8.51 -11.01
N ILE A 49 1.78 9.35 -10.02
CA ILE A 49 2.79 9.82 -9.06
C ILE A 49 2.74 8.95 -7.81
N LEU A 50 3.90 8.47 -7.36
CA LEU A 50 4.04 7.74 -6.11
C LEU A 50 4.17 8.71 -4.92
N TYR A 51 3.23 8.65 -3.99
CA TYR A 51 3.25 9.36 -2.71
C TYR A 51 3.58 8.38 -1.60
N THR A 52 4.54 8.74 -0.75
CA THR A 52 4.98 7.88 0.35
C THR A 52 5.52 8.72 1.49
N SER A 53 5.36 8.23 2.72
CA SER A 53 5.97 8.87 3.89
C SER A 53 7.49 8.94 3.74
N GLN A 54 8.10 10.00 4.25
CA GLN A 54 9.56 10.11 4.39
C GLN A 54 10.16 9.00 5.26
N ASP A 55 9.35 8.42 6.16
CA ASP A 55 9.72 7.32 7.06
C ASP A 55 9.44 5.94 6.44
N SER A 56 8.94 5.88 5.20
CA SER A 56 8.73 4.63 4.49
C SER A 56 10.04 3.87 4.25
N HIS A 57 9.95 2.55 4.22
CA HIS A 57 11.13 1.70 4.04
C HIS A 57 11.90 2.05 2.75
N TYR A 58 13.23 2.05 2.84
CA TYR A 58 14.11 2.54 1.77
C TYR A 58 13.87 1.85 0.40
N SER A 59 13.32 0.63 0.41
CA SER A 59 12.96 -0.09 -0.82
C SER A 59 12.02 0.71 -1.70
N ILE A 60 11.06 1.45 -1.13
CA ILE A 60 10.07 2.21 -1.90
C ILE A 60 10.76 3.26 -2.77
N PHE A 61 11.70 4.02 -2.20
CA PHE A 61 12.47 5.01 -2.96
C PHE A 61 13.37 4.36 -4.01
N LYS A 62 13.97 3.21 -3.70
CA LYS A 62 14.77 2.44 -4.66
C LYS A 62 13.92 1.97 -5.84
N ILE A 63 12.72 1.45 -5.57
CA ILE A 63 11.77 0.96 -6.57
C ILE A 63 11.29 2.10 -7.47
N ALA A 64 10.90 3.25 -6.88
CA ALA A 64 10.49 4.42 -7.64
C ALA A 64 11.56 4.85 -8.66
N ARG A 65 12.83 4.86 -8.24
CA ARG A 65 13.97 5.15 -9.12
C ARG A 65 14.16 4.09 -10.20
N MET A 66 14.04 2.80 -9.85
CA MET A 66 14.16 1.70 -10.81
C MET A 66 13.09 1.78 -11.90
N TYR A 67 11.85 2.11 -11.53
CA TYR A 67 10.73 2.23 -12.44
C TYR A 67 10.57 3.62 -13.08
N ARG A 68 11.49 4.55 -12.80
CA ARG A 68 11.48 5.93 -13.30
C ARG A 68 10.18 6.67 -13.01
N MET A 69 9.59 6.37 -11.86
CA MET A 69 8.37 7.04 -11.39
C MET A 69 8.73 8.36 -10.72
N GLN A 70 7.86 9.36 -10.88
CA GLN A 70 7.89 10.52 -10.02
C GLN A 70 7.48 10.08 -8.60
N CYS A 71 8.30 10.43 -7.61
CA CYS A 71 8.05 10.08 -6.21
C CYS A 71 8.04 11.33 -5.35
N VAL A 72 6.93 11.58 -4.69
CA VAL A 72 6.72 12.65 -3.71
C VAL A 72 6.90 12.04 -2.32
N LYS A 73 7.91 12.54 -1.61
CA LYS A 73 8.06 12.28 -0.18
C LYS A 73 7.17 13.23 0.60
N VAL A 74 6.29 12.66 1.41
CA VAL A 74 5.40 13.38 2.32
C VAL A 74 5.99 13.29 3.72
N GLY A 75 5.91 14.37 4.49
CA GLY A 75 6.27 14.39 5.90
C GLY A 75 5.53 13.34 6.73
N SER A 76 6.02 13.15 7.96
CA SER A 76 5.48 12.21 8.93
C SER A 76 5.27 12.92 10.27
N LEU A 77 4.22 12.56 10.98
CA LEU A 77 3.98 12.98 12.35
C LEU A 77 5.05 12.42 13.32
N LEU A 78 5.04 12.92 14.56
CA LEU A 78 5.89 12.37 15.62
C LEU A 78 5.57 10.90 15.94
N SER A 79 4.30 10.49 15.76
CA SER A 79 3.85 9.09 15.85
C SER A 79 4.44 8.19 14.75
N GLY A 80 4.97 8.78 13.67
CA GLY A 80 5.49 8.07 12.50
C GLY A 80 4.45 7.80 11.42
N GLU A 81 3.21 8.25 11.61
CA GLU A 81 2.17 8.27 10.57
C GLU A 81 2.47 9.32 9.51
N ILE A 82 2.05 9.09 8.27
CA ILE A 82 2.10 10.05 7.18
C ILE A 82 1.28 11.31 7.52
N ASP A 83 1.84 12.48 7.25
CA ASP A 83 1.14 13.75 7.46
C ASP A 83 0.11 13.96 6.35
N CYS A 84 -1.17 13.75 6.67
CA CYS A 84 -2.27 13.90 5.71
C CYS A 84 -2.49 15.35 5.26
N VAL A 85 -2.06 16.36 6.04
CA VAL A 85 -2.14 17.77 5.62
C VAL A 85 -1.13 18.04 4.50
N GLU A 86 0.08 17.52 4.65
CA GLU A 86 1.11 17.61 3.61
C GLU A 86 0.77 16.74 2.38
N LEU A 87 0.17 15.57 2.61
CA LEU A 87 -0.36 14.73 1.54
C LEU A 87 -1.42 15.47 0.72
N GLU A 88 -2.39 16.11 1.38
CA GLU A 88 -3.44 16.90 0.72
C GLU A 88 -2.85 17.98 -0.19
N ALA A 89 -1.89 18.76 0.31
CA ALA A 89 -1.23 19.80 -0.47
C ALA A 89 -0.47 19.21 -1.68
N SER A 90 0.18 18.07 -1.49
CA SER A 90 0.93 17.37 -2.53
C SER A 90 0.03 16.76 -3.62
N LEU A 91 -1.16 16.29 -3.24
CA LEU A 91 -2.16 15.77 -4.16
C LEU A 91 -2.79 16.91 -4.98
N LEU A 92 -3.16 18.02 -4.33
CA LEU A 92 -3.78 19.17 -5.00
C LEU A 92 -2.83 19.82 -6.02
N SER A 93 -1.51 19.82 -5.76
CA SER A 93 -0.52 20.35 -6.71
C SER A 93 -0.31 19.49 -7.97
N HIS A 94 -0.79 18.24 -7.97
CA HIS A 94 -0.67 17.31 -9.10
C HIS A 94 -1.99 16.62 -9.45
N LYS A 95 -3.11 17.33 -9.27
CA LYS A 95 -4.47 16.79 -9.43
C LYS A 95 -4.78 16.28 -10.84
N ASP A 96 -3.96 16.64 -11.83
CA ASP A 96 -4.06 16.18 -13.22
C ASP A 96 -3.56 14.75 -13.45
N LYS A 97 -2.93 14.12 -12.44
CA LYS A 97 -2.33 12.78 -12.56
C LYS A 97 -2.91 11.79 -11.54
N PRO A 98 -2.93 10.48 -11.86
CA PRO A 98 -3.31 9.46 -10.89
C PRO A 98 -2.35 9.41 -9.69
N ALA A 99 -2.87 9.00 -8.53
CA ALA A 99 -2.09 8.89 -7.31
C ALA A 99 -1.82 7.41 -6.96
N ILE A 100 -0.55 7.06 -6.76
CA ILE A 100 -0.15 5.78 -6.19
C ILE A 100 0.32 6.05 -4.77
N ILE A 101 -0.40 5.56 -3.76
CA ILE A 101 -0.11 5.83 -2.36
C ILE A 101 0.57 4.60 -1.74
N ASN A 102 1.72 4.78 -1.12
CA ASN A 102 2.31 3.79 -0.23
C ASN A 102 2.09 4.19 1.22
N LEU A 103 1.36 3.36 1.96
CA LEU A 103 1.12 3.48 3.39
C LEU A 103 1.94 2.45 4.16
N ASN A 104 2.35 2.78 5.37
CA ASN A 104 3.13 1.94 6.26
C ASN A 104 2.24 1.35 7.36
N ILE A 105 2.11 0.03 7.38
CA ILE A 105 1.59 -0.69 8.54
C ILE A 105 2.81 -1.06 9.40
N GLY A 106 3.27 -0.09 10.19
CA GLY A 106 4.47 -0.17 11.01
C GLY A 106 5.71 0.36 10.30
N THR A 107 6.02 1.64 10.49
CA THR A 107 7.31 2.21 10.04
C THR A 107 8.48 1.55 10.77
N THR A 108 9.60 1.36 10.07
CA THR A 108 10.72 0.56 10.58
C THR A 108 11.35 1.15 11.85
N LEU A 109 11.35 2.48 12.00
CA LEU A 109 12.00 3.16 13.13
C LEU A 109 11.02 3.54 14.24
N LYS A 110 9.86 4.10 13.89
CA LYS A 110 8.90 4.65 14.86
C LYS A 110 7.76 3.67 15.19
N GLY A 111 7.56 2.63 14.36
CA GLY A 111 6.42 1.72 14.50
C GLY A 111 5.06 2.37 14.20
N GLY A 112 5.05 3.53 13.52
CA GLY A 112 3.83 4.24 13.15
C GLY A 112 3.00 3.45 12.15
N ILE A 113 1.67 3.49 12.30
CA ILE A 113 0.72 2.79 11.43
C ILE A 113 -0.14 3.85 10.76
N ASP A 114 0.03 4.04 9.45
CA ASP A 114 -0.73 5.04 8.71
C ASP A 114 -2.23 4.75 8.74
N ASP A 115 -3.02 5.81 8.96
CA ASP A 115 -4.49 5.75 8.96
C ASP A 115 -5.03 5.72 7.51
N LEU A 116 -5.42 4.52 7.07
CA LEU A 116 -6.00 4.29 5.75
C LEU A 116 -7.29 5.07 5.53
N ASP A 117 -8.16 5.16 6.55
CA ASP A 117 -9.45 5.83 6.44
C ASP A 117 -9.25 7.33 6.26
N LEU A 118 -8.31 7.92 6.99
CA LEU A 118 -7.93 9.33 6.85
C LEU A 118 -7.32 9.63 5.48
N VAL A 119 -6.48 8.73 4.96
CA VAL A 119 -5.89 8.87 3.61
C VAL A 119 -6.95 8.80 2.53
N ILE A 120 -7.90 7.87 2.62
CA ILE A 120 -9.04 7.78 1.69
C ILE A 120 -9.89 9.04 1.74
N GLN A 121 -10.21 9.54 2.94
CA GLN A 121 -10.94 10.80 3.11
C GLN A 121 -10.17 11.99 2.49
N THR A 122 -8.85 12.00 2.62
CA THR A 122 -7.98 13.02 2.02
C THR A 122 -8.03 12.97 0.49
N LEU A 123 -7.98 11.77 -0.11
CA LEU A 123 -8.12 11.57 -1.55
C LEU A 123 -9.48 12.04 -2.06
N ASP A 124 -10.56 11.64 -1.37
CA ASP A 124 -11.94 12.03 -1.70
C ASP A 124 -12.10 13.56 -1.62
N LYS A 125 -11.56 14.19 -0.58
CA LYS A 125 -11.55 15.65 -0.41
C LYS A 125 -10.78 16.37 -1.53
N CYS A 126 -9.68 15.77 -1.99
CA CYS A 126 -8.91 16.27 -3.14
C CYS A 126 -9.65 16.08 -4.48
N GLY A 127 -10.72 15.28 -4.50
CA GLY A 127 -11.54 14.99 -5.68
C GLY A 127 -11.00 13.84 -6.55
N PHE A 128 -10.19 12.94 -5.98
CA PHE A 128 -9.78 11.72 -6.64
C PHE A 128 -10.93 10.71 -6.60
N THR A 129 -11.28 10.17 -7.76
CA THR A 129 -12.24 9.06 -7.88
C THR A 129 -11.52 7.70 -7.74
N ARG A 130 -12.26 6.62 -7.50
CA ARG A 130 -11.67 5.29 -7.21
C ARG A 130 -10.83 4.71 -8.34
N ASP A 131 -11.07 5.12 -9.57
CA ASP A 131 -10.31 4.75 -10.75
C ASP A 131 -9.10 5.65 -11.01
N GLN A 132 -8.83 6.63 -10.13
CA GLN A 132 -7.69 7.56 -10.24
C GLN A 132 -6.61 7.34 -9.20
N PHE A 133 -6.73 6.31 -8.36
CA PHE A 133 -5.69 6.00 -7.39
C PHE A 133 -5.51 4.52 -7.10
N TYR A 134 -4.32 4.18 -6.62
CA TYR A 134 -3.92 2.88 -6.10
C TYR A 134 -3.37 3.06 -4.68
N ILE A 135 -3.72 2.17 -3.75
CA ILE A 135 -3.13 2.17 -2.40
C ILE A 135 -2.40 0.85 -2.17
N HIS A 136 -1.12 0.94 -1.84
CA HIS A 136 -0.30 -0.14 -1.33
C HIS A 136 -0.10 0.03 0.18
N CYS A 137 -0.32 -1.01 0.96
CA CYS A 137 -0.02 -1.03 2.39
C CYS A 137 1.21 -1.92 2.65
N ASP A 138 2.35 -1.31 2.96
CA ASP A 138 3.57 -2.00 3.37
C ASP A 138 3.45 -2.47 4.82
N GLY A 139 3.04 -3.74 4.97
CA GLY A 139 2.97 -4.45 6.24
C GLY A 139 4.12 -5.40 6.49
N ALA A 140 5.32 -5.17 5.91
CA ALA A 140 6.44 -6.10 6.04
C ALA A 140 6.85 -6.38 7.51
N LEU A 141 6.61 -5.42 8.42
CA LEU A 141 6.89 -5.57 9.85
C LEU A 141 5.63 -5.92 10.66
N PHE A 142 4.59 -5.07 10.63
CA PHE A 142 3.42 -5.27 11.50
C PHE A 142 2.25 -6.00 10.85
N GLY A 143 2.29 -6.35 9.56
CA GLY A 143 1.17 -7.03 8.90
C GLY A 143 0.75 -8.34 9.57
N ILE A 144 1.71 -9.08 10.15
CA ILE A 144 1.45 -10.32 10.90
C ILE A 144 0.95 -10.02 12.32
N MET A 145 1.37 -8.90 12.91
CA MET A 145 1.02 -8.54 14.29
C MET A 145 -0.34 -7.86 14.39
N LEU A 146 -0.72 -7.07 13.37
CA LEU A 146 -1.93 -6.25 13.31
C LEU A 146 -3.20 -6.97 13.78
N PRO A 147 -3.50 -8.20 13.33
CA PRO A 147 -4.73 -8.92 13.67
C PRO A 147 -4.82 -9.31 15.14
N PHE A 148 -3.70 -9.25 15.86
CA PHE A 148 -3.60 -9.57 17.29
C PHE A 148 -3.54 -8.31 18.17
N ILE A 149 -3.45 -7.12 17.58
CA ILE A 149 -3.46 -5.86 18.31
C ILE A 149 -4.92 -5.38 18.41
N GLN A 150 -5.54 -5.56 19.59
CA GLN A 150 -6.97 -5.33 19.86
C GLN A 150 -7.49 -3.89 19.59
N GLN A 151 -6.63 -2.93 19.29
CA GLN A 151 -6.98 -1.51 19.18
C GLN A 151 -6.67 -0.88 17.81
N VAL A 152 -6.15 -1.64 16.83
CA VAL A 152 -5.93 -1.06 15.50
C VAL A 152 -7.23 -1.15 14.71
N GLN A 153 -7.69 0.01 14.21
CA GLN A 153 -8.88 0.10 13.37
C GLN A 153 -8.84 -0.98 12.30
N ARG A 154 -10.00 -1.60 12.07
CA ARG A 154 -10.22 -2.60 11.03
C ARG A 154 -9.74 -2.04 9.70
N ILE A 155 -8.55 -2.41 9.26
CA ILE A 155 -8.11 -2.24 7.86
C ILE A 155 -8.89 -3.27 7.05
N ILE A 156 -10.21 -3.06 6.95
CA ILE A 156 -11.14 -3.88 6.21
C ILE A 156 -11.86 -2.94 5.25
N TYR A 157 -11.14 -2.46 4.24
CA TYR A 157 -11.72 -2.03 2.96
C TYR A 157 -10.59 -1.75 1.96
N VAL A 158 -9.92 -2.82 1.53
CA VAL A 158 -9.15 -2.78 0.28
C VAL A 158 -9.64 -3.92 -0.59
N LYS A 159 -10.66 -3.64 -1.42
CA LYS A 159 -10.79 -4.38 -2.67
C LYS A 159 -9.55 -4.05 -3.49
N ARG A 160 -8.86 -5.10 -3.90
CA ARG A 160 -7.56 -5.15 -4.59
C ARG A 160 -6.33 -5.06 -3.67
N ILE A 161 -5.81 -6.27 -3.41
CA ILE A 161 -4.39 -6.60 -3.30
C ILE A 161 -3.81 -6.49 -1.87
N MET A 162 -3.47 -7.65 -1.29
CA MET A 162 -3.03 -7.77 0.11
C MET A 162 -1.73 -8.55 0.20
N TYR A 163 -0.57 -7.89 0.35
CA TYR A 163 0.80 -8.46 0.43
C TYR A 163 1.19 -8.95 1.84
N LEU A 164 1.49 -10.24 1.99
CA LEU A 164 2.12 -10.86 3.17
C LEU A 164 3.28 -11.69 2.68
N ARG A 165 4.47 -11.09 2.62
CA ARG A 165 5.45 -11.57 1.64
C ARG A 165 4.77 -11.73 0.27
N GLY A 166 4.43 -10.56 -0.23
CA GLY A 166 3.80 -10.20 -1.48
C GLY A 166 2.76 -10.97 -2.28
N LEU A 167 1.63 -10.31 -2.51
CA LEU A 167 0.44 -10.82 -3.16
C LEU A 167 -0.20 -9.69 -3.97
N CYS A 168 -0.26 -9.82 -5.31
CA CYS A 168 -0.76 -8.83 -6.26
C CYS A 168 -2.16 -9.12 -6.81
N THR A 169 -2.49 -8.58 -7.98
CA THR A 169 -3.72 -8.81 -8.77
C THR A 169 -3.73 -10.14 -9.49
N ARG A 170 -4.94 -10.63 -9.82
CA ARG A 170 -5.15 -11.59 -10.93
C ARG A 170 -4.46 -11.08 -12.20
N GLU A 171 -3.81 -11.98 -12.94
CA GLU A 171 -3.27 -11.72 -14.30
C GLU A 171 -4.34 -11.21 -15.27
N ASP A 172 -5.62 -11.53 -15.04
CA ASP A 172 -6.73 -11.21 -15.95
C ASP A 172 -7.19 -9.73 -15.92
N ASP A 173 -6.63 -8.91 -15.03
CA ASP A 173 -7.03 -7.50 -14.83
C ASP A 173 -5.95 -6.47 -15.32
N VAL A 174 -4.88 -6.95 -15.97
CA VAL A 174 -3.89 -6.08 -16.65
C VAL A 174 -4.25 -6.06 -18.15
N PRO A 175 -4.48 -4.88 -18.77
CA PRO A 175 -4.78 -4.80 -20.19
C PRO A 175 -3.64 -5.32 -21.09
#